data_AF-A0A8R1EGZ3-F1
#
_entry.id   AF-A0A8R1EGZ3-F1
#
_cell.length_a   1.000
_cell.length_b   1.000
_cell.length_c   1.000
_cell.angle_alpha   90.00
_cell.angle_beta   90.00
_cell.angle_gamma   90.00
#
_symmetry.space_group_name_H-M   'P 1'
#
loop_
_entity.id
_entity.type
_entity.pdbx_description
1 polymer ?
#
loop_
_entity_poly.entity_id
_entity_poly.type
_entity_poly.pdbx_seq_one_letter_code
_entity_poly.pdbx_strand_id
1 'polypeptide(L)'
;MSVDRNLYIIPNDSPVCQLDATDAFKTLSETERKYAHFVAKASFDGALSVFLQVSPESAAIFYVLYKLFKAEPTGQLKAKALSVGFTEEEWMALLVYAAAFYSNSGNYKGFGDTKIVPGVDSSKITALLEKSVAGSDAKVVEIWKSVEKVIGSLEPNQLQLGFGNTFAIKLTNNKLFSADSENHIQSYHFTEAGLVKILEKAFSLLEKAQLYELLFPFSKIILNYCHATKSYGRVSHIHKRLSVAADQIKETGEFYESQSDAWLSPLPGIDKRCFGTFFRVAFYGKLFRELDGKEFVYKESAFSKLNEISNRLETFYTNMFGEGFVVVLKDSKQVDVAKLNPEKAYIQITFVDVFLSDDERMERSTYFERRNNVNRFFFETPYTMEGRAQGDLSSQYKKRTILTVENSFPYIKTRLRVVNRNVMNFSPIEVAIEDIEKKTRELAAAAQHKNPKMLSMLVQGSIGTTVNQGPLEIANVFLANSMIDERGRPIDRLQNKLRLSFRHLQYRAMEAIQLSRQLIGEDQKEYQENVEANFQSFVTHLKPMLTRGKNEITISEFGNPTVV
;
A
#
# COMPACT_ATOMS: atom_id res chain seq x y z
N MET A 1 -35.43 -6.60 21.87
CA MET A 1 -35.41 -7.83 21.05
C MET A 1 -34.30 -8.71 21.60
N SER A 2 -34.57 -9.99 21.84
CA SER A 2 -33.53 -10.94 22.28
C SER A 2 -32.49 -11.10 21.16
N VAL A 3 -31.22 -10.87 21.47
CA VAL A 3 -30.11 -11.05 20.53
C VAL A 3 -29.92 -12.56 20.30
N ASP A 4 -29.90 -12.99 19.04
CA ASP A 4 -29.59 -14.39 18.71
C ASP A 4 -28.10 -14.66 18.93
N ARG A 5 -27.77 -15.43 19.98
CA ARG A 5 -26.41 -15.77 20.37
C ARG A 5 -25.65 -16.52 19.27
N ASN A 6 -26.34 -17.31 18.45
CA ASN A 6 -25.71 -18.15 17.43
C ASN A 6 -24.98 -17.33 16.36
N LEU A 7 -25.38 -16.07 16.13
CA LEU A 7 -24.73 -15.16 15.19
C LEU A 7 -23.33 -14.70 15.65
N TYR A 8 -23.05 -14.84 16.95
CA TYR A 8 -21.81 -14.38 17.60
C TYR A 8 -20.87 -15.54 17.97
N ILE A 9 -21.32 -16.79 17.78
CA ILE A 9 -20.51 -17.99 17.96
C ILE A 9 -19.87 -18.34 16.62
N ILE A 10 -18.60 -18.76 16.64
CA ILE A 10 -17.90 -19.27 15.45
C ILE A 10 -18.25 -20.76 15.29
N PRO A 11 -18.68 -21.21 14.10
CA PRO A 11 -19.03 -22.62 13.86
C PRO A 11 -17.89 -23.59 14.17
N ASN A 12 -18.21 -24.73 14.77
CA ASN A 12 -17.22 -25.74 15.18
C ASN A 12 -16.46 -26.39 14.01
N ASP A 13 -17.05 -26.38 12.83
CA ASP A 13 -16.47 -26.86 11.57
C ASP A 13 -15.59 -25.81 10.86
N SER A 14 -15.34 -24.67 11.50
CA SER A 14 -14.47 -23.63 10.95
C SER A 14 -13.05 -24.17 10.71
N PRO A 15 -12.52 -24.08 9.46
CA PRO A 15 -11.22 -24.64 9.14
C PRO A 15 -10.09 -23.84 9.79
N VAL A 16 -9.13 -24.56 10.40
CA VAL A 16 -7.85 -23.98 10.81
C VAL A 16 -6.85 -24.20 9.69
N CYS A 17 -6.60 -23.16 8.91
CA CYS A 17 -5.63 -23.22 7.82
C CYS A 17 -4.21 -22.97 8.35
N GLN A 18 -3.34 -23.97 8.23
CA GLN A 18 -1.90 -23.75 8.47
C GLN A 18 -1.30 -23.01 7.28
N LEU A 19 -0.68 -21.86 7.53
CA LEU A 19 0.12 -21.18 6.52
C LEU A 19 1.50 -21.86 6.47
N ASP A 20 1.67 -22.83 5.57
CA ASP A 20 2.98 -23.46 5.36
C ASP A 20 3.89 -22.54 4.55
N ALA A 21 4.92 -22.03 5.19
CA ALA A 21 5.95 -21.20 4.56
C ALA A 21 7.29 -21.93 4.47
N THR A 22 7.35 -23.23 4.73
CA THR A 22 8.61 -23.98 4.89
C THR A 22 9.45 -23.94 3.63
N ASP A 23 8.88 -24.29 2.48
CA ASP A 23 9.63 -24.34 1.23
C ASP A 23 9.95 -22.95 0.70
N ALA A 24 9.03 -21.99 0.84
CA ALA A 24 9.30 -20.58 0.55
C ALA A 24 10.48 -20.05 1.39
N PHE A 25 10.51 -20.35 2.69
CA PHE A 25 11.57 -19.92 3.60
C PHE A 25 12.93 -20.56 3.27
N LYS A 26 12.96 -21.79 2.76
CA LYS A 26 14.20 -22.45 2.31
C LYS A 26 14.82 -21.78 1.08
N THR A 27 14.01 -21.18 0.20
CA THR A 27 14.49 -20.48 -1.01
C THR A 27 15.14 -19.13 -0.72
N LEU A 28 14.97 -18.59 0.49
CA LEU A 28 15.54 -17.33 0.92
C LEU A 28 17.04 -17.43 1.19
N SER A 29 17.77 -16.37 0.85
CA SER A 29 19.15 -16.15 1.31
C SER A 29 19.23 -16.05 2.84
N GLU A 30 20.43 -16.15 3.40
CA GLU A 30 20.62 -16.08 4.85
C GLU A 30 20.13 -14.73 5.45
N THR A 31 20.41 -13.63 4.74
CA THR A 31 19.96 -12.29 5.13
C THR A 31 18.44 -12.18 5.13
N GLU A 32 17.78 -12.71 4.10
CA GLU A 32 16.31 -12.73 3.99
C GLU A 32 15.67 -13.62 5.06
N ARG A 33 16.26 -14.77 5.38
CA ARG A 33 15.80 -15.64 6.47
C ARG A 33 15.88 -14.94 7.82
N LYS A 34 17.00 -14.25 8.10
CA LYS A 34 17.16 -13.44 9.32
C LYS A 34 16.10 -12.34 9.39
N TYR A 35 15.89 -11.60 8.30
CA TYR A 35 14.84 -10.59 8.21
C TYR A 35 13.45 -11.18 8.51
N ALA A 36 13.03 -12.21 7.75
CA ALA A 36 11.72 -12.81 7.88
C ALA A 36 11.47 -13.38 9.29
N HIS A 37 12.46 -14.06 9.88
CA HIS A 37 12.36 -14.59 11.24
C HIS A 37 12.20 -13.49 12.29
N PHE A 38 13.08 -12.48 12.29
CA PHE A 38 13.05 -11.45 13.33
C PHE A 38 11.89 -10.47 13.14
N VAL A 39 11.40 -10.24 11.91
CA VAL A 39 10.18 -9.46 11.65
C VAL A 39 8.95 -10.21 12.16
N ALA A 40 8.84 -11.52 11.92
CA ALA A 40 7.73 -12.32 12.45
C ALA A 40 7.74 -12.32 13.98
N LYS A 41 8.91 -12.48 14.60
CA LYS A 41 9.06 -12.43 16.07
C LYS A 41 8.70 -11.05 16.63
N ALA A 42 9.19 -9.98 16.01
CA ALA A 42 8.84 -8.61 16.41
C ALA A 42 7.35 -8.31 16.22
N SER A 43 6.72 -8.85 15.17
CA SER A 43 5.29 -8.72 14.92
C SER A 43 4.47 -9.44 16.00
N PHE A 44 4.90 -10.65 16.39
CA PHE A 44 4.26 -11.41 17.46
C PHE A 44 4.37 -10.70 18.82
N ASP A 45 5.57 -10.24 19.19
CA ASP A 45 5.77 -9.49 20.43
C ASP A 45 5.03 -8.13 20.41
N GLY A 46 4.95 -7.49 19.23
CA GLY A 46 4.20 -6.27 19.01
C GLY A 46 2.68 -6.45 19.08
N ALA A 47 2.17 -7.63 18.71
CA ALA A 47 0.74 -7.94 18.70
C ALA A 47 0.11 -7.85 20.11
N LEU A 48 0.90 -8.01 21.18
CA LEU A 48 0.45 -7.79 22.55
C LEU A 48 -0.18 -6.40 22.77
N SER A 49 0.33 -5.38 22.06
CA SER A 49 -0.24 -4.04 22.12
C SER A 49 -1.60 -3.91 21.43
N VAL A 50 -1.90 -4.80 20.49
CA VAL A 50 -3.18 -4.83 19.77
C VAL A 50 -4.29 -5.31 20.70
N PHE A 51 -4.05 -6.34 21.51
CA PHE A 51 -5.02 -6.79 22.52
C PHE A 51 -5.40 -5.69 23.54
N LEU A 52 -4.52 -4.71 23.77
CA LEU A 52 -4.81 -3.54 24.63
C LEU A 52 -5.63 -2.45 23.91
N GLN A 53 -5.67 -2.47 22.58
CA GLN A 53 -6.34 -1.46 21.76
C GLN A 53 -7.69 -1.94 21.20
N VAL A 54 -7.89 -3.25 21.04
CA VAL A 54 -9.12 -3.80 20.46
C VAL A 54 -10.32 -3.60 21.38
N SER A 55 -10.23 -4.04 22.63
CA SER A 55 -11.28 -3.83 23.63
C SER A 55 -10.69 -3.85 25.05
N PRO A 56 -11.38 -3.23 26.05
CA PRO A 56 -10.91 -3.23 27.43
C PRO A 56 -10.64 -4.63 28.00
N GLU A 57 -11.41 -5.63 27.58
CA GLU A 57 -11.30 -7.02 28.05
C GLU A 57 -10.28 -7.88 27.29
N SER A 58 -9.86 -7.47 26.09
CA SER A 58 -9.06 -8.33 25.19
C SER A 58 -7.71 -8.74 25.80
N ALA A 59 -6.97 -7.83 26.41
CA ALA A 59 -5.68 -8.18 27.04
C ALA A 59 -5.82 -9.19 28.19
N ALA A 60 -6.88 -9.07 28.99
CA ALA A 60 -7.16 -9.98 30.10
C ALA A 60 -7.59 -11.37 29.60
N ILE A 61 -8.47 -11.44 28.58
CA ILE A 61 -8.86 -12.70 27.94
C ILE A 61 -7.65 -13.40 27.33
N PHE A 62 -6.78 -12.66 26.61
CA PHE A 62 -5.53 -13.19 26.05
C PHE A 62 -4.67 -13.82 27.15
N TYR A 63 -4.45 -13.10 28.25
CA TYR A 63 -3.62 -13.58 29.34
C TYR A 63 -4.12 -14.91 29.92
N VAL A 64 -5.43 -15.02 30.17
CA VAL A 64 -6.04 -16.25 30.73
C VAL A 64 -5.94 -17.41 29.75
N LEU A 65 -6.36 -17.22 28.49
CA LEU A 65 -6.31 -18.28 27.48
C LEU A 65 -4.86 -18.73 27.20
N TYR A 66 -3.93 -17.78 27.11
CA TYR A 66 -2.53 -18.08 26.88
C TYR A 66 -1.94 -18.91 28.03
N LYS A 67 -2.25 -18.53 29.28
CA LYS A 67 -1.82 -19.29 30.46
C LYS A 67 -2.44 -20.67 30.52
N LEU A 68 -3.74 -20.79 30.24
CA LEU A 68 -4.45 -22.07 30.21
C LEU A 68 -3.82 -23.04 29.21
N PHE A 69 -3.68 -22.64 27.95
CA PHE A 69 -3.17 -23.52 26.89
C PHE A 69 -1.65 -23.73 26.93
N LYS A 70 -0.90 -22.84 27.59
CA LYS A 70 0.56 -23.01 27.77
C LYS A 70 0.91 -23.91 28.96
N ALA A 71 0.06 -23.95 29.99
CA ALA A 71 0.38 -24.66 31.23
C ALA A 71 0.43 -26.19 31.04
N GLU A 72 -0.32 -26.73 30.10
CA GLU A 72 -0.42 -28.18 29.87
C GLU A 72 -0.88 -28.50 28.43
N PRO A 73 -0.55 -29.69 27.89
CA PRO A 73 -0.97 -30.10 26.56
C PRO A 73 -2.50 -30.14 26.39
N THR A 74 -3.00 -29.81 25.20
CA THR A 74 -4.43 -29.76 24.89
C THR A 74 -5.17 -31.09 25.15
N GLY A 75 -4.52 -32.24 24.97
CA GLY A 75 -5.11 -33.53 25.31
C GLY A 75 -5.40 -33.72 26.80
N GLN A 76 -4.54 -33.18 27.68
CA GLN A 76 -4.75 -33.21 29.13
C GLN A 76 -5.85 -32.22 29.55
N LEU A 77 -5.86 -31.02 28.95
CA LEU A 77 -6.94 -30.05 29.15
C LEU A 77 -8.28 -30.60 28.70
N LYS A 78 -8.33 -31.33 27.58
CA LYS A 78 -9.55 -31.99 27.10
C LYS A 78 -10.08 -32.99 28.13
N ALA A 79 -9.23 -33.86 28.67
CA ALA A 79 -9.64 -34.81 29.70
C ALA A 79 -10.20 -34.10 30.96
N LYS A 80 -9.57 -32.99 31.37
CA LYS A 80 -10.06 -32.15 32.48
C LYS A 80 -11.39 -31.47 32.13
N ALA A 81 -11.54 -30.95 30.93
CA ALA A 81 -12.77 -30.31 30.43
C ALA A 81 -13.95 -31.28 30.47
N LEU A 82 -13.78 -32.49 29.92
CA LEU A 82 -14.80 -33.54 29.96
C LEU A 82 -15.17 -33.90 31.41
N SER A 83 -14.19 -33.95 32.31
CA SER A 83 -14.42 -34.25 33.73
C SER A 83 -15.14 -33.14 34.52
N VAL A 84 -15.28 -31.93 33.96
CA VAL A 84 -16.07 -30.82 34.53
C VAL A 84 -17.34 -30.54 33.72
N GLY A 85 -17.75 -31.48 32.87
CA GLY A 85 -19.04 -31.44 32.18
C GLY A 85 -19.04 -30.78 30.80
N PHE A 86 -17.89 -30.64 30.14
CA PHE A 86 -17.86 -30.33 28.71
C PHE A 86 -18.30 -31.54 27.89
N THR A 87 -19.04 -31.28 26.83
CA THR A 87 -19.19 -32.19 25.69
C THR A 87 -17.99 -32.08 24.74
N GLU A 88 -17.86 -33.04 23.83
CA GLU A 88 -16.85 -33.00 22.76
C GLU A 88 -17.03 -31.76 21.87
N GLU A 89 -18.28 -31.41 21.57
CA GLU A 89 -18.67 -30.25 20.79
C GLU A 89 -18.35 -28.93 21.51
N GLU A 90 -18.58 -28.84 22.82
CA GLU A 90 -18.22 -27.66 23.62
C GLU A 90 -16.71 -27.50 23.78
N TRP A 91 -15.96 -28.60 23.88
CA TRP A 91 -14.50 -28.56 23.87
C TRP A 91 -13.98 -28.00 22.54
N MET A 92 -14.52 -28.49 21.42
CA MET A 92 -14.21 -27.92 20.11
C MET A 92 -14.61 -26.45 20.02
N ALA A 93 -15.77 -26.06 20.55
CA ALA A 93 -16.22 -24.67 20.56
C ALA A 93 -15.26 -23.75 21.32
N LEU A 94 -14.68 -24.22 22.44
CA LEU A 94 -13.67 -23.46 23.18
C LEU A 94 -12.37 -23.30 22.37
N LEU A 95 -11.91 -24.36 21.69
CA LEU A 95 -10.72 -24.31 20.83
C LEU A 95 -10.93 -23.35 19.66
N VAL A 96 -12.08 -23.44 18.98
CA VAL A 96 -12.44 -22.57 17.87
C VAL A 96 -12.56 -21.11 18.34
N TYR A 97 -13.17 -20.86 19.50
CA TYR A 97 -13.21 -19.53 20.11
C TYR A 97 -11.80 -18.99 20.37
N ALA A 98 -10.91 -19.79 20.99
CA ALA A 98 -9.55 -19.35 21.26
C ALA A 98 -8.77 -19.05 19.98
N ALA A 99 -8.89 -19.90 18.95
CA ALA A 99 -8.28 -19.69 17.65
C ALA A 99 -8.80 -18.39 16.98
N ALA A 100 -10.12 -18.18 16.98
CA ALA A 100 -10.73 -16.96 16.46
C ALA A 100 -10.29 -15.72 17.25
N PHE A 101 -10.22 -15.82 18.57
CA PHE A 101 -9.76 -14.74 19.44
C PHE A 101 -8.31 -14.35 19.13
N TYR A 102 -7.40 -15.31 19.01
CA TYR A 102 -6.00 -15.02 18.65
C TYR A 102 -5.88 -14.47 17.23
N SER A 103 -6.64 -15.01 16.27
CA SER A 103 -6.64 -14.52 14.88
C SER A 103 -7.12 -13.08 14.77
N ASN A 104 -8.05 -12.65 15.62
CA ASN A 104 -8.58 -11.28 15.62
C ASN A 104 -7.90 -10.36 16.62
N SER A 105 -6.92 -10.87 17.39
CA SER A 105 -6.28 -10.15 18.50
C SER A 105 -7.28 -9.57 19.52
N GLY A 106 -8.40 -10.28 19.73
CA GLY A 106 -9.51 -9.85 20.58
C GLY A 106 -10.80 -10.61 20.32
N ASN A 107 -11.82 -10.32 21.11
CA ASN A 107 -13.14 -10.96 21.06
C ASN A 107 -14.12 -10.24 20.10
N TYR A 108 -13.61 -9.62 19.03
CA TYR A 108 -14.39 -8.97 17.99
C TYR A 108 -13.79 -9.31 16.63
N LYS A 109 -14.63 -9.52 15.62
CA LYS A 109 -14.19 -9.83 14.26
C LYS A 109 -13.51 -8.60 13.67
N GLY A 110 -12.26 -8.74 13.20
CA GLY A 110 -11.50 -7.65 12.57
C GLY A 110 -12.14 -7.10 11.28
N PHE A 111 -13.13 -7.82 10.74
CA PHE A 111 -14.06 -7.34 9.73
C PHE A 111 -15.47 -7.34 10.30
N GLY A 112 -16.17 -6.22 10.19
CA GLY A 112 -17.54 -6.06 10.69
C GLY A 112 -17.61 -5.69 12.18
N ASP A 113 -16.47 -5.68 12.88
CA ASP A 113 -16.32 -5.22 14.26
C ASP A 113 -17.27 -5.93 15.25
N THR A 114 -17.82 -7.07 14.86
CA THR A 114 -18.88 -7.79 15.59
C THR A 114 -18.29 -8.65 16.69
N LYS A 115 -18.92 -8.69 17.87
CA LYS A 115 -18.51 -9.52 19.01
C LYS A 115 -18.36 -11.00 18.62
N ILE A 116 -17.42 -11.67 19.25
CA ILE A 116 -17.24 -13.12 19.21
C ILE A 116 -17.43 -13.61 20.65
N VAL A 117 -18.29 -14.59 20.85
CA VAL A 117 -18.53 -15.20 22.16
C VAL A 117 -18.18 -16.69 22.15
N PRO A 118 -17.76 -17.27 23.28
CA PRO A 118 -17.57 -18.71 23.39
C PRO A 118 -18.87 -19.46 23.11
N GLY A 119 -18.77 -20.55 22.33
CA GLY A 119 -19.86 -21.51 22.14
C GLY A 119 -20.08 -22.46 23.33
N VAL A 120 -19.46 -22.16 24.46
CA VAL A 120 -19.59 -22.87 25.74
C VAL A 120 -19.87 -21.85 26.84
N ASP A 121 -20.61 -22.27 27.88
CA ASP A 121 -20.93 -21.41 29.02
C ASP A 121 -19.69 -21.00 29.81
N SER A 122 -19.64 -19.72 30.22
CA SER A 122 -18.51 -19.18 31.00
C SER A 122 -18.28 -19.95 32.30
N SER A 123 -19.33 -20.46 32.94
CA SER A 123 -19.23 -21.25 34.17
C SER A 123 -18.45 -22.55 33.99
N LYS A 124 -18.59 -23.20 32.83
CA LYS A 124 -17.79 -24.39 32.49
C LYS A 124 -16.33 -24.00 32.24
N ILE A 125 -16.07 -22.88 31.57
CA ILE A 125 -14.70 -22.35 31.41
C ILE A 125 -14.06 -22.08 32.77
N THR A 126 -14.80 -21.49 33.71
CA THR A 126 -14.36 -21.28 35.11
C THR A 126 -13.96 -22.61 35.76
N ALA A 127 -14.83 -23.62 35.69
CA ALA A 127 -14.54 -24.94 36.27
C ALA A 127 -13.33 -25.64 35.63
N LEU A 128 -13.14 -25.48 34.31
CA LEU A 128 -11.94 -25.98 33.62
C LEU A 128 -10.69 -25.24 34.08
N LEU A 129 -10.74 -23.91 34.19
CA LEU A 129 -9.61 -23.10 34.63
C LEU A 129 -9.17 -23.48 36.04
N GLU A 130 -10.11 -23.61 36.98
CA GLU A 130 -9.85 -24.02 38.37
C GLU A 130 -9.22 -25.43 38.47
N LYS A 131 -9.60 -26.35 37.58
CA LYS A 131 -9.04 -27.70 37.53
C LYS A 131 -7.72 -27.81 36.76
N SER A 132 -7.41 -26.80 35.93
CA SER A 132 -6.18 -26.73 35.15
C SER A 132 -4.97 -26.37 36.02
N VAL A 133 -3.76 -26.65 35.52
CA VAL A 133 -2.52 -26.20 36.14
C VAL A 133 -2.47 -24.67 36.23
N ALA A 134 -3.04 -23.97 35.24
CA ALA A 134 -3.11 -22.50 35.24
C ALA A 134 -3.97 -21.94 36.38
N GLY A 135 -4.94 -22.71 36.89
CA GLY A 135 -5.81 -22.32 38.01
C GLY A 135 -5.09 -22.19 39.35
N SER A 136 -3.89 -22.78 39.50
CA SER A 136 -3.06 -22.60 40.69
C SER A 136 -2.42 -21.21 40.79
N ASP A 137 -2.34 -20.46 39.68
CA ASP A 137 -1.82 -19.09 39.64
C ASP A 137 -2.95 -18.13 40.04
N ALA A 138 -2.90 -17.62 41.27
CA ALA A 138 -3.93 -16.73 41.82
C ALA A 138 -4.21 -15.51 40.93
N LYS A 139 -3.18 -15.02 40.21
CA LYS A 139 -3.33 -13.89 39.28
C LYS A 139 -4.15 -14.25 38.05
N VAL A 140 -4.04 -15.49 37.55
CA VAL A 140 -4.85 -15.98 36.43
C VAL A 140 -6.32 -16.06 36.83
N VAL A 141 -6.60 -16.58 38.04
CA VAL A 141 -7.97 -16.68 38.57
C VAL A 141 -8.57 -15.30 38.82
N GLU A 142 -7.80 -14.35 39.37
CA GLU A 142 -8.22 -12.96 39.58
C GLU A 142 -8.57 -12.28 38.25
N ILE A 143 -7.69 -12.38 37.25
CA ILE A 143 -7.91 -11.78 35.93
C ILE A 143 -9.11 -12.42 35.25
N TRP A 144 -9.31 -13.74 35.35
CA TRP A 144 -10.50 -14.40 34.80
C TRP A 144 -11.79 -13.84 35.38
N LYS A 145 -11.87 -13.66 36.71
CA LYS A 145 -13.05 -13.07 37.37
C LYS A 145 -13.39 -11.67 36.83
N SER A 146 -12.40 -10.90 36.39
CA SER A 146 -12.62 -9.56 35.81
C SER A 146 -13.27 -9.60 34.41
N VAL A 147 -13.15 -10.70 33.67
CA VAL A 147 -13.63 -10.82 32.27
C VAL A 147 -14.70 -11.89 32.06
N GLU A 148 -14.95 -12.77 33.03
CA GLU A 148 -15.91 -13.89 32.94
C GLU A 148 -17.30 -13.46 32.45
N LYS A 149 -17.79 -12.31 32.93
CA LYS A 149 -19.09 -11.77 32.50
C LYS A 149 -19.03 -11.17 31.10
N VAL A 150 -17.95 -10.49 30.76
CA VAL A 150 -17.83 -9.70 29.52
C VAL A 150 -17.48 -10.56 28.30
N ILE A 151 -16.77 -11.69 28.51
CA ILE A 151 -16.35 -12.60 27.45
C ILE A 151 -17.53 -13.19 26.66
N GLY A 152 -18.63 -13.48 27.35
CA GLY A 152 -19.85 -14.06 26.78
C GLY A 152 -21.03 -13.09 26.65
N SER A 153 -20.82 -11.80 26.98
CA SER A 153 -21.87 -10.78 27.02
C SER A 153 -22.29 -10.30 25.63
N LEU A 154 -23.59 -10.09 25.48
CA LEU A 154 -24.26 -9.57 24.28
C LEU A 154 -25.10 -8.32 24.59
N GLU A 155 -24.67 -7.54 25.58
CA GLU A 155 -25.27 -6.23 25.85
C GLU A 155 -25.17 -5.32 24.61
N PRO A 156 -26.17 -4.47 24.32
CA PRO A 156 -26.21 -3.69 23.09
C PRO A 156 -24.96 -2.85 22.80
N ASN A 157 -24.29 -2.34 23.83
CA ASN A 157 -23.06 -1.55 23.72
C ASN A 157 -21.78 -2.39 23.57
N GLN A 158 -21.91 -3.72 23.51
CA GLN A 158 -20.82 -4.68 23.38
C GLN A 158 -20.98 -5.58 22.15
N LEU A 159 -22.03 -5.41 21.35
CA LEU A 159 -22.25 -6.21 20.14
C LEU A 159 -21.29 -5.87 19.00
N GLN A 160 -20.75 -4.64 19.00
CA GLN A 160 -19.86 -4.13 17.97
C GLN A 160 -18.82 -3.16 18.56
N LEU A 161 -17.61 -3.12 18.00
CA LEU A 161 -16.65 -2.05 18.29
C LEU A 161 -17.11 -0.74 17.65
N GLY A 162 -17.06 0.35 18.42
CA GLY A 162 -17.43 1.68 17.95
C GLY A 162 -18.19 2.47 19.01
N PHE A 163 -18.42 3.75 18.74
CA PHE A 163 -19.28 4.58 19.58
C PHE A 163 -20.73 4.33 19.17
N GLY A 164 -21.57 3.85 20.10
CA GLY A 164 -23.00 3.68 19.85
C GLY A 164 -23.67 5.02 19.46
N ASN A 165 -24.82 4.94 18.78
CA ASN A 165 -25.55 6.09 18.20
C ASN A 165 -25.95 7.21 19.19
N THR A 166 -25.64 7.09 20.49
CA THR A 166 -26.08 7.99 21.57
C THR A 166 -24.97 8.66 22.38
N PHE A 167 -23.68 8.49 22.05
CA PHE A 167 -22.62 9.21 22.76
C PHE A 167 -22.18 10.49 22.05
N ALA A 168 -22.65 11.63 22.55
CA ALA A 168 -22.02 12.93 22.33
C ALA A 168 -20.75 13.02 23.19
N ILE A 169 -19.60 13.26 22.57
CA ILE A 169 -18.37 13.59 23.30
C ILE A 169 -18.55 14.99 23.89
N LYS A 170 -18.77 15.08 25.21
CA LYS A 170 -18.73 16.34 25.93
C LYS A 170 -17.28 16.61 26.32
N LEU A 171 -16.55 17.31 25.45
CA LEU A 171 -15.27 17.93 25.81
C LEU A 171 -15.57 19.13 26.71
N THR A 172 -15.48 18.96 28.02
CA THR A 172 -15.48 20.08 28.96
C THR A 172 -14.05 20.50 29.28
N ASN A 173 -13.77 21.78 28.99
CA ASN A 173 -12.53 22.47 29.27
C ASN A 173 -12.05 22.29 30.71
N ASN A 174 -10.73 22.07 30.85
CA ASN A 174 -9.89 22.45 31.99
C ASN A 174 -10.50 22.29 33.38
N LYS A 175 -10.36 21.09 33.96
CA LYS A 175 -9.96 20.88 35.37
C LYS A 175 -9.70 19.39 35.63
N LEU A 176 -8.49 19.11 36.10
CA LEU A 176 -8.11 17.84 36.72
C LEU A 176 -9.06 17.63 37.92
N PHE A 177 -9.89 16.59 37.90
CA PHE A 177 -10.65 16.21 39.09
C PHE A 177 -9.76 15.44 40.06
N SER A 178 -9.88 15.82 41.33
CA SER A 178 -9.51 15.00 42.48
C SER A 178 -10.24 13.66 42.40
N ALA A 179 -9.48 12.58 42.64
CA ALA A 179 -10.00 11.24 42.74
C ALA A 179 -11.03 11.17 43.87
N ASP A 180 -12.30 10.98 43.53
CA ASP A 180 -13.34 10.44 44.40
C ASP A 180 -14.54 10.03 43.54
N SER A 181 -14.51 8.78 43.09
CA SER A 181 -15.65 7.87 42.86
C SER A 181 -15.22 6.73 41.93
N GLU A 182 -15.74 5.56 42.23
CA GLU A 182 -15.41 4.24 41.71
C GLU A 182 -15.46 4.18 40.16
N ASN A 183 -14.56 3.37 39.57
CA ASN A 183 -14.48 2.96 38.15
C ASN A 183 -13.77 3.86 37.12
N HIS A 184 -12.58 4.39 37.41
CA HIS A 184 -11.72 4.93 36.35
C HIS A 184 -10.39 4.16 36.26
N ILE A 185 -10.27 3.29 35.25
CA ILE A 185 -8.99 2.73 34.81
C ILE A 185 -8.21 3.89 34.17
N GLN A 186 -7.49 4.67 34.97
CA GLN A 186 -6.46 5.57 34.45
C GLN A 186 -5.30 4.70 33.96
N SER A 187 -5.27 4.43 32.66
CA SER A 187 -4.10 3.81 32.03
C SER A 187 -2.87 4.66 32.35
N TYR A 188 -1.75 4.02 32.73
CA TYR A 188 -0.47 4.71 32.95
C TYR A 188 0.00 5.52 31.73
N HIS A 189 -0.56 5.22 30.56
CA HIS A 189 -0.38 5.96 29.32
C HIS A 189 -1.09 7.31 29.26
N PHE A 190 -2.18 7.51 30.02
CA PHE A 190 -2.95 8.77 30.05
C PHE A 190 -2.39 9.74 31.09
N THR A 191 -1.09 9.99 31.00
CA THR A 191 -0.34 11.02 31.72
C THR A 191 0.60 11.72 30.75
N GLU A 192 1.12 12.91 31.06
CA GLU A 192 2.10 13.58 30.17
C GLU A 192 3.34 12.69 29.90
N ALA A 193 3.85 12.04 30.96
CA ALA A 193 4.96 11.09 30.84
C ALA A 193 4.59 9.86 29.99
N GLY A 194 3.38 9.33 30.17
CA GLY A 194 2.83 8.20 29.42
C GLY A 194 2.67 8.50 27.93
N LEU A 195 2.15 9.69 27.60
CA LEU A 195 2.02 10.19 26.23
C LEU A 195 3.38 10.34 25.57
N VAL A 196 4.35 10.95 26.25
CA VAL A 196 5.72 11.12 25.71
C VAL A 196 6.36 9.77 25.43
N LYS A 197 6.16 8.77 26.30
CA LYS A 197 6.66 7.40 26.08
C LYS A 197 6.02 6.76 24.83
N ILE A 198 4.73 6.99 24.59
CA ILE A 198 4.06 6.55 23.35
C ILE A 198 4.64 7.27 22.13
N LEU A 199 4.85 8.59 22.22
CA LEU A 199 5.43 9.38 21.14
C LEU A 199 6.86 8.95 20.82
N GLU A 200 7.70 8.65 21.81
CA GLU A 200 9.06 8.11 21.60
C GLU A 200 9.04 6.73 20.95
N LYS A 201 8.04 5.90 21.26
CA LYS A 201 7.83 4.61 20.58
C LYS A 201 7.42 4.83 19.12
N ALA A 202 6.48 5.75 18.86
CA ALA A 202 6.09 6.12 17.51
C ALA A 202 7.27 6.69 16.71
N PHE A 203 8.08 7.55 17.31
CA PHE A 203 9.30 8.11 16.74
C PHE A 203 10.27 7.01 16.28
N SER A 204 10.47 5.99 17.11
CA SER A 204 11.32 4.85 16.78
C SER A 204 10.76 3.97 15.66
N LEU A 205 9.43 3.90 15.52
CA LEU A 205 8.78 3.17 14.43
C LEU A 205 8.86 3.95 13.11
N LEU A 206 8.70 5.28 13.15
CA LEU A 206 8.84 6.14 11.98
C LEU A 206 10.25 6.08 11.38
N GLU A 207 11.29 6.05 12.23
CA GLU A 207 12.67 5.83 11.78
C GLU A 207 12.85 4.50 11.06
N LYS A 208 12.33 3.41 11.64
CA LYS A 208 12.39 2.07 11.03
C LYS A 208 11.58 1.98 9.75
N ALA A 209 10.50 2.76 9.65
CA ALA A 209 9.70 2.90 8.44
C ALA A 209 10.31 3.86 7.41
N GLN A 210 11.47 4.46 7.70
CA GLN A 210 12.16 5.42 6.83
C GLN A 210 11.36 6.70 6.53
N LEU A 211 10.41 7.06 7.39
CA LEU A 211 9.57 8.28 7.30
C LEU A 211 10.22 9.41 8.11
N TYR A 212 11.45 9.75 7.74
CA TYR A 212 12.32 10.66 8.50
C TYR A 212 11.76 12.08 8.64
N GLU A 213 11.04 12.57 7.63
CA GLU A 213 10.41 13.88 7.59
C GLU A 213 9.40 14.06 8.73
N LEU A 214 8.73 12.98 9.16
CA LEU A 214 7.75 13.00 10.24
C LEU A 214 8.39 13.11 11.63
N LEU A 215 9.70 12.84 11.76
CA LEU A 215 10.39 12.91 13.05
C LEU A 215 10.48 14.35 13.56
N PHE A 216 10.64 15.33 12.68
CA PHE A 216 10.77 16.74 13.05
C PHE A 216 9.52 17.29 13.77
N PRO A 217 8.30 17.22 13.21
CA PRO A 217 7.11 17.69 13.91
C PRO A 217 6.83 16.90 15.20
N PHE A 218 7.06 15.57 15.22
CA PHE A 218 6.92 14.75 16.43
C PHE A 218 7.90 15.15 17.53
N SER A 219 9.16 15.46 17.16
CA SER A 219 10.19 15.85 18.11
C SER A 219 9.84 17.11 18.88
N LYS A 220 9.12 18.07 18.27
CA LYS A 220 8.74 19.33 18.93
C LYS A 220 7.95 19.08 20.21
N ILE A 221 7.01 18.12 20.18
CA ILE A 221 6.20 17.75 21.34
C ILE A 221 7.06 17.10 22.42
N ILE A 222 7.93 16.15 22.04
CA ILE A 222 8.82 15.43 22.95
C ILE A 222 9.83 16.39 23.60
N LEU A 223 10.42 17.30 22.82
CA LEU A 223 11.42 18.26 23.27
C LEU A 223 10.80 19.27 24.25
N ASN A 224 9.61 19.79 23.96
CA ASN A 224 8.91 20.71 24.88
C ASN A 224 8.72 20.08 26.27
N TYR A 225 8.30 18.82 26.33
CA TYR A 225 8.21 18.08 27.59
C TYR A 225 9.58 17.90 28.25
N CYS A 226 10.60 17.47 27.49
CA CYS A 226 11.94 17.26 28.02
C CYS A 226 12.56 18.56 28.58
N HIS A 227 12.26 19.73 28.00
CA HIS A 227 12.70 21.03 28.53
C HIS A 227 11.98 21.37 29.83
N ALA A 228 10.65 21.19 29.89
CA ALA A 228 9.87 21.43 31.09
C ALA A 228 10.32 20.57 32.28
N THR A 229 10.69 19.30 32.03
CA THR A 229 11.21 18.36 33.03
C THR A 229 12.73 18.41 33.21
N LYS A 230 13.43 19.35 32.54
CA LYS A 230 14.90 19.51 32.59
C LYS A 230 15.67 18.23 32.26
N SER A 231 15.10 17.37 31.42
CA SER A 231 15.66 16.08 31.02
C SER A 231 16.67 16.23 29.86
N TYR A 232 17.75 16.97 30.07
CA TYR A 232 18.70 17.34 29.01
C TYR A 232 19.42 16.16 28.35
N GLY A 233 19.60 15.04 29.05
CA GLY A 233 20.11 13.80 28.44
C GLY A 233 19.20 13.28 27.32
N ARG A 234 17.87 13.38 27.50
CA ARG A 234 16.88 13.00 26.48
C ARG A 234 16.87 14.00 25.33
N VAL A 235 16.99 15.30 25.61
CA VAL A 235 17.12 16.35 24.59
C VAL A 235 18.29 16.05 23.65
N SER A 236 19.48 15.78 24.19
CA SER A 236 20.67 15.40 23.42
C SER A 236 20.43 14.16 22.54
N HIS A 237 19.80 13.13 23.12
CA HIS A 237 19.48 11.89 22.39
C HIS A 237 18.53 12.13 21.20
N ILE A 238 17.47 12.93 21.39
CA ILE A 238 16.51 13.26 20.33
C ILE A 238 17.20 14.08 19.21
N HIS A 239 18.02 15.08 19.55
CA HIS A 239 18.74 15.85 18.52
C HIS A 239 19.72 14.98 17.71
N LYS A 240 20.43 14.04 18.35
CA LYS A 240 21.31 13.10 17.64
C LYS A 240 20.55 12.26 16.62
N ARG A 241 19.34 11.79 16.98
CA ARG A 241 18.47 11.05 16.06
C ARG A 241 17.96 11.90 14.90
N LEU A 242 17.56 13.14 15.18
CA LEU A 242 17.16 14.11 14.14
C LEU A 242 18.30 14.42 13.16
N SER A 243 19.54 14.50 13.65
CA SER A 243 20.71 14.67 12.78
C SER A 243 20.84 13.50 11.79
N VAL A 244 20.79 12.26 12.29
CA VAL A 244 20.85 11.06 11.43
C VAL A 244 19.69 11.05 10.44
N ALA A 245 18.48 11.40 10.87
CA ALA A 245 17.32 11.48 9.99
C ALA A 245 17.51 12.54 8.87
N ALA A 246 18.06 13.71 9.19
CA ALA A 246 18.37 14.74 8.20
C ALA A 246 19.39 14.26 7.15
N ASP A 247 20.43 13.56 7.59
CA ASP A 247 21.43 12.97 6.69
C ASP A 247 20.78 11.96 5.73
N GLN A 248 19.88 11.11 6.22
CA GLN A 248 19.14 10.16 5.39
C GLN A 248 18.20 10.83 4.37
N ILE A 249 17.58 11.96 4.73
CA ILE A 249 16.75 12.74 3.79
C ILE A 249 17.62 13.36 2.70
N LYS A 250 18.80 13.89 3.07
CA LYS A 250 19.73 14.54 2.11
C LYS A 250 20.20 13.58 1.01
N GLU A 251 20.25 12.28 1.27
CA GLU A 251 20.63 11.28 0.26
C GLU A 251 19.55 11.04 -0.82
N THR A 252 18.36 11.64 -0.68
CA THR A 252 17.32 11.62 -1.70
C THR A 252 17.56 12.75 -2.71
N GLY A 253 17.73 12.42 -4.00
CA GLY A 253 18.15 13.39 -5.02
C GLY A 253 17.14 14.51 -5.27
N GLU A 254 17.59 15.62 -5.88
CA GLU A 254 16.71 16.71 -6.30
C GLU A 254 15.74 16.26 -7.41
N PHE A 255 14.49 16.73 -7.30
CA PHE A 255 13.39 16.37 -8.19
C PHE A 255 13.12 17.48 -9.21
N TYR A 256 13.18 17.16 -10.51
CA TYR A 256 12.79 18.08 -11.58
C TYR A 256 11.70 17.42 -12.43
N GLU A 257 10.46 17.92 -12.31
CA GLU A 257 9.34 17.57 -13.20
C GLU A 257 9.04 18.72 -14.17
N SER A 258 8.82 18.39 -15.44
CA SER A 258 8.18 19.25 -16.45
C SER A 258 6.66 19.27 -16.22
N GLN A 259 5.98 20.33 -16.67
CA GLN A 259 4.52 20.48 -16.59
C GLN A 259 3.74 19.36 -17.31
N SER A 260 4.38 18.68 -18.27
CA SER A 260 3.88 17.47 -18.94
C SER A 260 3.91 16.20 -18.07
N ASP A 261 4.62 16.20 -16.94
CA ASP A 261 4.89 15.04 -16.09
C ASP A 261 3.80 14.79 -15.01
N ALA A 262 2.61 15.30 -15.23
CA ALA A 262 1.60 15.53 -14.21
C ALA A 262 1.06 14.31 -13.45
N TRP A 263 1.17 13.12 -14.02
CA TRP A 263 0.38 11.98 -13.57
C TRP A 263 1.19 10.72 -13.39
N LEU A 264 2.52 10.78 -13.42
CA LEU A 264 3.35 9.59 -13.37
C LEU A 264 4.22 9.66 -12.11
N SER A 265 4.31 8.54 -11.37
CA SER A 265 5.23 8.45 -10.24
C SER A 265 6.65 8.88 -10.61
N PRO A 266 7.40 9.46 -9.66
CA PRO A 266 8.84 9.65 -9.82
C PRO A 266 9.48 8.31 -10.17
N LEU A 267 10.49 8.34 -11.04
CA LEU A 267 11.08 7.13 -11.59
C LEU A 267 11.69 6.25 -10.46
N PRO A 268 11.56 4.92 -10.56
CA PRO A 268 12.18 4.00 -9.61
C PRO A 268 13.68 4.28 -9.48
N GLY A 269 14.17 4.45 -8.25
CA GLY A 269 15.60 4.64 -7.97
C GLY A 269 16.06 6.06 -7.63
N ILE A 270 15.17 7.08 -7.70
CA ILE A 270 15.47 8.46 -7.26
C ILE A 270 15.54 8.53 -5.72
N ASP A 271 14.59 7.89 -5.05
CA ASP A 271 14.60 7.71 -3.61
C ASP A 271 14.93 6.24 -3.31
N LYS A 272 15.99 6.00 -2.52
CA LYS A 272 16.41 4.65 -2.12
C LYS A 272 15.47 4.04 -1.09
N ARG A 273 14.59 4.84 -0.47
CA ARG A 273 13.64 4.41 0.55
C ARG A 273 12.45 3.67 -0.07
N CYS A 274 11.91 2.73 0.68
CA CYS A 274 10.88 1.82 0.22
C CYS A 274 9.48 2.30 0.62
N PHE A 275 8.77 2.95 -0.31
CA PHE A 275 7.38 3.37 -0.10
C PHE A 275 6.40 2.30 -0.57
N GLY A 276 5.25 2.17 0.11
CA GLY A 276 4.27 1.13 -0.19
C GLY A 276 3.71 1.21 -1.62
N THR A 277 3.37 0.05 -2.18
CA THR A 277 2.67 -0.07 -3.46
C THR A 277 1.16 -0.13 -3.24
N PHE A 278 0.37 0.25 -4.25
CA PHE A 278 -1.07 0.33 -4.13
C PHE A 278 -1.79 -0.54 -5.16
N PHE A 279 -2.84 -1.22 -4.72
CA PHE A 279 -3.70 -2.05 -5.56
C PHE A 279 -5.15 -1.75 -5.30
N ARG A 280 -5.92 -1.48 -6.36
CA ARG A 280 -7.37 -1.53 -6.28
C ARG A 280 -7.80 -2.99 -6.22
N VAL A 281 -8.70 -3.31 -5.29
CA VAL A 281 -9.34 -4.62 -5.15
C VAL A 281 -10.85 -4.41 -5.07
N ALA A 282 -11.58 -5.00 -6.02
CA ALA A 282 -13.03 -4.99 -6.07
C ALA A 282 -13.59 -6.41 -5.93
N PHE A 283 -14.69 -6.54 -5.20
CA PHE A 283 -15.33 -7.81 -4.89
C PHE A 283 -16.71 -7.87 -5.56
N TYR A 284 -17.02 -8.98 -6.22
CA TYR A 284 -18.33 -9.21 -6.84
C TYR A 284 -18.82 -10.64 -6.58
N GLY A 285 -20.10 -10.80 -6.28
CA GLY A 285 -20.74 -12.09 -6.03
C GLY A 285 -21.26 -12.21 -4.60
N LYS A 286 -22.43 -12.84 -4.47
CA LYS A 286 -23.19 -12.91 -3.20
C LYS A 286 -22.44 -13.58 -2.06
N LEU A 287 -21.48 -14.46 -2.37
CA LEU A 287 -20.61 -15.12 -1.38
C LEU A 287 -19.81 -14.11 -0.53
N PHE A 288 -19.49 -12.95 -1.09
CA PHE A 288 -18.79 -11.88 -0.38
C PHE A 288 -19.66 -11.10 0.63
N ARG A 289 -20.99 -11.31 0.62
CA ARG A 289 -21.94 -10.66 1.52
C ARG A 289 -21.77 -9.14 1.53
N GLU A 290 -21.32 -8.56 2.65
CA GLU A 290 -21.10 -7.13 2.79
C GLU A 290 -20.02 -6.58 1.88
N LEU A 291 -19.12 -7.41 1.34
CA LEU A 291 -18.09 -6.98 0.40
C LEU A 291 -18.60 -6.95 -1.04
N ASP A 292 -19.75 -7.57 -1.35
CA ASP A 292 -20.29 -7.61 -2.71
C ASP A 292 -20.52 -6.19 -3.26
N GLY A 293 -19.93 -5.92 -4.43
CA GLY A 293 -19.95 -4.61 -5.10
C GLY A 293 -19.04 -3.55 -4.47
N LYS A 294 -18.28 -3.86 -3.40
CA LYS A 294 -17.36 -2.90 -2.76
C LYS A 294 -15.97 -2.94 -3.37
N GLU A 295 -15.35 -1.77 -3.40
CA GLU A 295 -14.00 -1.55 -3.92
C GLU A 295 -13.13 -0.84 -2.87
N PHE A 296 -11.87 -1.22 -2.81
CA PHE A 296 -10.89 -0.71 -1.86
C PHE A 296 -9.56 -0.47 -2.56
N VAL A 297 -8.77 0.46 -2.03
CA VAL A 297 -7.33 0.55 -2.33
C VAL A 297 -6.58 -0.11 -1.19
N TYR A 298 -5.72 -1.07 -1.51
CA TYR A 298 -4.83 -1.80 -0.62
C TYR A 298 -3.43 -1.18 -0.72
N LYS A 299 -2.82 -0.92 0.43
CA LYS A 299 -1.41 -0.55 0.57
C LYS A 299 -0.62 -1.80 0.94
N GLU A 300 0.21 -2.25 0.02
CA GLU A 300 1.12 -3.38 0.19
C GLU A 300 2.56 -2.90 0.47
N SER A 301 3.47 -3.85 0.63
CA SER A 301 4.90 -3.56 0.75
C SER A 301 5.47 -2.96 -0.55
N ALA A 302 6.61 -2.29 -0.48
CA ALA A 302 7.18 -1.56 -1.62
C ALA A 302 7.50 -2.43 -2.85
N PHE A 303 7.72 -3.73 -2.66
CA PHE A 303 8.09 -4.64 -3.75
C PHE A 303 6.99 -5.61 -4.15
N SER A 304 5.81 -5.49 -3.52
CA SER A 304 4.69 -6.38 -3.80
C SER A 304 4.24 -6.25 -5.24
N LYS A 305 4.17 -7.40 -5.93
CA LYS A 305 3.75 -7.47 -7.33
C LYS A 305 2.30 -7.92 -7.45
N LEU A 306 1.69 -7.63 -8.61
CA LEU A 306 0.29 -7.96 -8.89
C LEU A 306 -0.01 -9.45 -8.70
N ASN A 307 0.88 -10.33 -9.15
CA ASN A 307 0.75 -11.78 -9.00
C ASN A 307 0.79 -12.21 -7.52
N GLU A 308 1.62 -11.58 -6.69
CA GLU A 308 1.74 -11.93 -5.26
C GLU A 308 0.45 -11.61 -4.50
N ILE A 309 -0.10 -10.40 -4.67
CA ILE A 309 -1.38 -10.05 -4.05
C ILE A 309 -2.54 -10.87 -4.65
N SER A 310 -2.51 -11.14 -5.96
CA SER A 310 -3.54 -11.95 -6.61
C SER A 310 -3.58 -13.36 -6.05
N ASN A 311 -2.43 -14.04 -6.01
CA ASN A 311 -2.33 -15.38 -5.44
C ASN A 311 -2.70 -15.38 -3.96
N ARG A 312 -2.26 -14.40 -3.18
CA ARG A 312 -2.59 -14.31 -1.74
C ARG A 312 -4.09 -14.18 -1.50
N LEU A 313 -4.79 -13.31 -2.24
CA LEU A 313 -6.23 -13.13 -2.10
C LEU A 313 -7.00 -14.32 -2.66
N GLU A 314 -6.58 -14.88 -3.80
CA GLU A 314 -7.18 -16.08 -4.39
C GLU A 314 -7.10 -17.27 -3.43
N THR A 315 -5.92 -17.57 -2.89
CA THR A 315 -5.74 -18.63 -1.89
C THR A 315 -6.57 -18.39 -0.64
N PHE A 316 -6.58 -17.15 -0.12
CA PHE A 316 -7.35 -16.81 1.08
C PHE A 316 -8.84 -17.08 0.92
N TYR A 317 -9.44 -16.61 -0.18
CA TYR A 317 -10.88 -16.80 -0.41
C TYR A 317 -11.22 -18.20 -0.92
N THR A 318 -10.30 -18.89 -1.59
CA THR A 318 -10.48 -20.30 -1.99
C THR A 318 -10.56 -21.19 -0.75
N ASN A 319 -9.70 -20.95 0.25
CA ASN A 319 -9.78 -21.64 1.54
C ASN A 319 -11.09 -21.34 2.30
N MET A 320 -11.68 -20.16 2.07
CA MET A 320 -12.92 -19.73 2.71
C MET A 320 -14.18 -20.28 2.03
N PHE A 321 -14.21 -20.33 0.70
CA PHE A 321 -15.41 -20.67 -0.08
C PHE A 321 -15.35 -22.04 -0.76
N GLY A 322 -14.18 -22.66 -0.85
CA GLY A 322 -13.93 -23.92 -1.56
C GLY A 322 -13.34 -23.73 -2.95
N GLU A 323 -12.71 -24.80 -3.46
CA GLU A 323 -12.13 -24.81 -4.81
C GLU A 323 -13.19 -24.59 -5.90
N GLY A 324 -12.82 -23.84 -6.94
CA GLY A 324 -13.69 -23.57 -8.11
C GLY A 324 -14.73 -22.45 -7.93
N PHE A 325 -14.94 -21.97 -6.69
CA PHE A 325 -15.85 -20.86 -6.39
C PHE A 325 -15.24 -19.47 -6.59
N VAL A 326 -13.92 -19.33 -6.47
CA VAL A 326 -13.21 -18.05 -6.60
C VAL A 326 -12.64 -17.86 -7.99
N VAL A 327 -12.78 -16.66 -8.55
CA VAL A 327 -12.23 -16.29 -9.86
C VAL A 327 -11.56 -14.91 -9.77
N VAL A 328 -10.27 -14.84 -10.11
CA VAL A 328 -9.55 -13.56 -10.23
C VAL A 328 -9.73 -12.99 -11.64
N LEU A 329 -10.35 -11.82 -11.73
CA LEU A 329 -10.49 -11.05 -12.96
C LEU A 329 -9.17 -10.33 -13.25
N LYS A 330 -8.51 -10.72 -14.34
CA LYS A 330 -7.18 -10.21 -14.73
C LYS A 330 -7.22 -8.88 -15.47
N ASP A 331 -8.34 -8.54 -16.09
CA ASP A 331 -8.51 -7.27 -16.78
C ASP A 331 -8.92 -6.15 -15.81
N SER A 332 -8.63 -4.90 -16.19
CA SER A 332 -8.99 -3.70 -15.41
C SER A 332 -10.30 -3.05 -15.86
N LYS A 333 -11.07 -3.70 -16.76
CA LYS A 333 -12.28 -3.11 -17.34
C LYS A 333 -13.38 -2.99 -16.30
N GLN A 334 -14.37 -2.14 -16.60
CA GLN A 334 -15.58 -2.10 -15.78
C GLN A 334 -16.30 -3.44 -15.89
N VAL A 335 -16.55 -4.06 -14.75
CA VAL A 335 -17.16 -5.38 -14.68
C VAL A 335 -18.67 -5.26 -14.84
N ASP A 336 -19.20 -5.96 -15.82
CA ASP A 336 -20.63 -6.10 -16.04
C ASP A 336 -21.16 -7.25 -15.17
N VAL A 337 -21.68 -6.91 -13.99
CA VAL A 337 -22.13 -7.87 -12.98
C VAL A 337 -23.22 -8.81 -13.53
N ALA A 338 -24.02 -8.36 -14.50
CA ALA A 338 -25.07 -9.17 -15.11
C ALA A 338 -24.52 -10.36 -15.93
N LYS A 339 -23.26 -10.29 -16.36
CA LYS A 339 -22.59 -11.38 -17.12
C LYS A 339 -21.82 -12.35 -16.23
N LEU A 340 -21.72 -12.08 -14.93
CA LEU A 340 -21.02 -12.95 -13.98
C LEU A 340 -21.91 -14.10 -13.52
N ASN A 341 -21.32 -15.26 -13.20
CA ASN A 341 -22.05 -16.36 -12.59
C ASN A 341 -22.41 -15.99 -11.13
N PRO A 342 -23.70 -15.93 -10.74
CA PRO A 342 -24.11 -15.55 -9.39
C PRO A 342 -23.62 -16.49 -8.27
N GLU A 343 -23.23 -17.73 -8.60
CA GLU A 343 -22.75 -18.74 -7.65
C GLU A 343 -21.25 -18.59 -7.33
N LYS A 344 -20.52 -17.73 -8.07
CA LYS A 344 -19.07 -17.55 -7.90
C LYS A 344 -18.72 -16.23 -7.24
N ALA A 345 -17.54 -16.21 -6.64
CA ALA A 345 -16.90 -15.06 -6.02
C ALA A 345 -15.81 -14.52 -6.95
N TYR A 346 -16.00 -13.32 -7.48
CA TYR A 346 -15.05 -12.66 -8.38
C TYR A 346 -14.26 -11.58 -7.65
N ILE A 347 -12.94 -11.59 -7.81
CA ILE A 347 -12.04 -10.56 -7.28
C ILE A 347 -11.34 -9.90 -8.46
N GLN A 348 -11.48 -8.59 -8.61
CA GLN A 348 -10.73 -7.82 -9.60
C GLN A 348 -9.61 -7.05 -8.91
N ILE A 349 -8.38 -7.28 -9.35
CA ILE A 349 -7.20 -6.64 -8.76
C ILE A 349 -6.50 -5.82 -9.86
N THR A 350 -6.20 -4.56 -9.56
CA THR A 350 -5.56 -3.65 -10.52
C THR A 350 -4.50 -2.85 -9.78
N PHE A 351 -3.27 -2.82 -10.31
CA PHE A 351 -2.25 -1.90 -9.81
C PHE A 351 -2.74 -0.45 -9.98
N VAL A 352 -2.60 0.36 -8.93
CA VAL A 352 -2.93 1.79 -8.98
C VAL A 352 -1.74 2.59 -8.49
N ASP A 353 -1.60 3.79 -9.04
CA ASP A 353 -0.58 4.74 -8.62
C ASP A 353 -1.19 5.99 -7.99
N VAL A 354 -0.40 6.79 -7.28
CA VAL A 354 -0.89 8.01 -6.62
C VAL A 354 -1.23 9.07 -7.65
N PHE A 355 -2.39 9.69 -7.49
CA PHE A 355 -2.86 10.80 -8.31
C PHE A 355 -2.75 12.11 -7.53
N LEU A 356 -2.09 13.12 -8.10
CA LEU A 356 -1.96 14.46 -7.52
C LEU A 356 -2.41 15.53 -8.52
N SER A 357 -3.31 16.43 -8.11
CA SER A 357 -3.70 17.54 -8.97
C SER A 357 -2.55 18.51 -9.21
N ASP A 358 -2.68 19.35 -10.24
CA ASP A 358 -1.70 20.36 -10.62
C ASP A 358 -1.23 21.21 -9.44
N ASP A 359 -2.18 21.71 -8.64
CA ASP A 359 -1.88 22.51 -7.44
C ASP A 359 -1.11 21.69 -6.38
N GLU A 360 -1.54 20.46 -6.10
CA GLU A 360 -0.86 19.59 -5.12
C GLU A 360 0.56 19.24 -5.56
N ARG A 361 0.81 19.14 -6.86
CA ARG A 361 2.16 18.88 -7.39
C ARG A 361 3.07 20.08 -7.22
N MET A 362 2.54 21.30 -7.34
CA MET A 362 3.30 22.51 -7.06
C MET A 362 3.67 22.62 -5.58
N GLU A 363 2.76 22.18 -4.69
CA GLU A 363 2.99 22.22 -3.24
C GLU A 363 3.89 21.07 -2.74
N ARG A 364 3.74 19.86 -3.31
CA ARG A 364 4.46 18.65 -2.89
C ARG A 364 5.73 18.48 -3.73
N SER A 365 6.82 19.06 -3.28
CA SER A 365 8.09 19.10 -4.02
C SER A 365 8.93 17.83 -3.91
N THR A 366 8.74 17.03 -2.85
CA THR A 366 9.56 15.86 -2.55
C THR A 366 8.86 14.52 -2.83
N TYR A 367 9.64 13.45 -3.03
CA TYR A 367 9.10 12.09 -3.19
C TYR A 367 8.24 11.67 -1.99
N PHE A 368 8.70 12.00 -0.77
CA PHE A 368 7.97 11.72 0.46
C PHE A 368 6.59 12.42 0.48
N GLU A 369 6.51 13.72 0.20
CA GLU A 369 5.25 14.47 0.21
C GLU A 369 4.26 13.94 -0.83
N ARG A 370 4.75 13.45 -1.96
CA ARG A 370 3.95 12.87 -3.03
C ARG A 370 3.45 11.45 -2.73
N ARG A 371 4.00 10.78 -1.71
CA ARG A 371 3.61 9.42 -1.29
C ARG A 371 2.96 9.37 0.09
N ASN A 372 3.15 10.39 0.91
CA ASN A 372 2.62 10.48 2.26
C ASN A 372 1.40 11.39 2.30
N ASN A 373 0.40 11.01 3.10
CA ASN A 373 -0.89 11.69 3.18
C ASN A 373 -1.57 11.82 1.81
N VAL A 374 -1.78 10.68 1.16
CA VAL A 374 -2.36 10.56 -0.19
C VAL A 374 -3.68 9.79 -0.15
N ASN A 375 -4.70 10.27 -0.85
CA ASN A 375 -6.04 9.68 -0.85
C ASN A 375 -6.64 9.49 -2.27
N ARG A 376 -5.91 9.88 -3.31
CA ARG A 376 -6.31 9.71 -4.71
C ARG A 376 -5.34 8.79 -5.43
N PHE A 377 -5.91 7.85 -6.16
CA PHE A 377 -5.18 6.83 -6.88
C PHE A 377 -5.72 6.71 -8.30
N PHE A 378 -4.91 6.28 -9.26
CA PHE A 378 -5.38 6.07 -10.61
C PHE A 378 -4.84 4.80 -11.24
N PHE A 379 -5.59 4.29 -12.21
CA PHE A 379 -5.12 3.28 -13.16
C PHE A 379 -5.60 3.63 -14.56
N GLU A 380 -4.95 3.02 -15.55
CA GLU A 380 -5.23 3.28 -16.96
C GLU A 380 -5.74 2.02 -17.65
N THR A 381 -6.74 2.19 -18.51
CA THR A 381 -7.32 1.11 -19.30
C THR A 381 -7.32 1.53 -20.77
N PRO A 382 -6.59 0.81 -21.64
CA PRO A 382 -6.61 1.06 -23.08
C PRO A 382 -7.93 0.58 -23.68
N TYR A 383 -8.44 1.30 -24.68
CA TYR A 383 -9.64 0.92 -25.42
C TYR A 383 -9.64 1.47 -26.85
N THR A 384 -10.45 0.88 -27.72
CA THR A 384 -10.78 1.41 -29.05
C THR A 384 -12.26 1.78 -29.10
N MET A 385 -12.66 2.62 -30.05
CA MET A 385 -14.09 2.97 -30.26
C MET A 385 -14.95 1.74 -30.63
N GLU A 386 -14.32 0.69 -31.16
CA GLU A 386 -14.95 -0.61 -31.47
C GLU A 386 -15.11 -1.52 -30.25
N GLY A 387 -14.60 -1.13 -29.06
CA GLY A 387 -14.70 -1.88 -27.81
C GLY A 387 -13.57 -2.89 -27.55
N ARG A 388 -12.58 -3.00 -28.46
CA ARG A 388 -11.36 -3.78 -28.22
C ARG A 388 -10.44 -3.07 -27.23
N ALA A 389 -9.58 -3.82 -26.54
CA ALA A 389 -8.61 -3.22 -25.60
C ALA A 389 -7.44 -2.56 -26.34
N GLN A 390 -6.98 -3.20 -27.42
CA GLN A 390 -5.86 -2.72 -28.24
C GLN A 390 -6.30 -2.56 -29.69
N GLY A 391 -5.77 -1.53 -30.35
CA GLY A 391 -5.96 -1.24 -31.77
C GLY A 391 -4.72 -0.58 -32.37
N ASP A 392 -4.82 -0.11 -33.62
CA ASP A 392 -3.76 0.67 -34.27
C ASP A 392 -3.59 2.04 -33.59
N LEU A 393 -2.42 2.66 -33.77
CA LEU A 393 -2.07 3.95 -33.15
C LEU A 393 -3.15 5.01 -33.28
N SER A 394 -3.78 5.16 -34.44
CA SER A 394 -4.84 6.15 -34.70
C SER A 394 -6.18 5.84 -34.03
N SER A 395 -6.36 4.62 -33.54
CA SER A 395 -7.60 4.12 -32.92
C SER A 395 -7.43 3.76 -31.44
N GLN A 396 -6.23 3.93 -30.90
CA GLN A 396 -5.89 3.57 -29.52
C GLN A 396 -6.19 4.71 -28.57
N TYR A 397 -7.30 4.61 -27.86
CA TYR A 397 -7.65 5.53 -26.78
C TYR A 397 -7.18 4.98 -25.43
N LYS A 398 -7.15 5.87 -24.43
CA LYS A 398 -6.85 5.49 -23.05
C LYS A 398 -7.82 6.15 -22.09
N LYS A 399 -8.24 5.42 -21.07
CA LYS A 399 -9.07 5.92 -19.98
C LYS A 399 -8.25 5.91 -18.69
N ARG A 400 -8.14 7.05 -18.01
CA ARG A 400 -7.56 7.15 -16.66
C ARG A 400 -8.71 7.19 -15.65
N THR A 401 -8.80 6.16 -14.83
CA THR A 401 -9.79 6.09 -13.74
C THR A 401 -9.13 6.53 -12.45
N ILE A 402 -9.66 7.56 -11.82
CA ILE A 402 -9.18 8.14 -10.57
C ILE A 402 -10.13 7.71 -9.45
N LEU A 403 -9.58 7.10 -8.42
CA LEU A 403 -10.27 6.60 -7.24
C LEU A 403 -9.92 7.50 -6.06
N THR A 404 -10.92 7.99 -5.33
CA THR A 404 -10.72 8.65 -4.04
C THR A 404 -11.18 7.71 -2.94
N VAL A 405 -10.34 7.55 -1.92
CA VAL A 405 -10.66 6.73 -0.73
C VAL A 405 -11.14 7.57 0.43
N GLU A 406 -11.78 6.92 1.41
CA GLU A 406 -12.40 7.55 2.58
C GLU A 406 -11.44 8.33 3.50
N ASN A 407 -10.16 7.98 3.51
CA ASN A 407 -9.10 8.61 4.31
C ASN A 407 -7.80 8.68 3.49
N SER A 408 -6.70 9.15 4.09
CA SER A 408 -5.39 9.18 3.45
C SER A 408 -4.49 8.04 3.92
N PHE A 409 -3.61 7.55 3.05
CA PHE A 409 -2.49 6.71 3.43
C PHE A 409 -1.27 7.56 3.82
N PRO A 410 -0.45 7.13 4.81
CA PRO A 410 -0.65 5.94 5.66
C PRO A 410 -1.83 6.11 6.62
N TYR A 411 -2.51 5.00 6.92
CA TYR A 411 -3.65 4.95 7.84
C TYR A 411 -3.50 3.77 8.80
N ILE A 412 -4.34 3.72 9.85
CA ILE A 412 -4.37 2.59 10.79
C ILE A 412 -4.74 1.26 10.10
N LYS A 413 -5.50 1.31 9.00
CA LYS A 413 -5.82 0.17 8.14
C LYS A 413 -4.94 0.18 6.88
N THR A 414 -4.54 -1.00 6.42
CA THR A 414 -3.77 -1.18 5.17
C THR A 414 -4.63 -1.16 3.92
N ARG A 415 -5.94 -0.98 4.06
CA ARG A 415 -6.86 -0.78 2.94
C ARG A 415 -7.92 0.23 3.32
N LEU A 416 -8.35 1.00 2.34
CA LEU A 416 -9.36 2.05 2.50
C LEU A 416 -10.42 1.90 1.44
N ARG A 417 -11.68 2.13 1.82
CA ARG A 417 -12.80 2.01 0.88
C ARG A 417 -12.76 3.13 -0.15
N VAL A 418 -13.03 2.79 -1.42
CA VAL A 418 -13.25 3.78 -2.47
C VAL A 418 -14.61 4.44 -2.26
N VAL A 419 -14.62 5.77 -2.22
CA VAL A 419 -15.82 6.59 -1.99
C VAL A 419 -16.21 7.41 -3.20
N ASN A 420 -15.26 7.69 -4.10
CA ASN A 420 -15.52 8.43 -5.33
C ASN A 420 -14.68 7.88 -6.49
N ARG A 421 -15.22 7.99 -7.69
CA ARG A 421 -14.58 7.60 -8.95
C ARG A 421 -14.77 8.70 -9.98
N ASN A 422 -13.67 9.15 -10.57
CA ASN A 422 -13.67 10.05 -11.71
C ASN A 422 -12.93 9.40 -12.89
N VAL A 423 -13.29 9.79 -14.11
CA VAL A 423 -12.79 9.17 -15.33
C VAL A 423 -12.38 10.25 -16.32
N MET A 424 -11.13 10.20 -16.78
CA MET A 424 -10.60 11.04 -17.85
C MET A 424 -10.36 10.18 -19.09
N ASN A 425 -10.74 10.68 -20.27
CA ASN A 425 -10.51 10.01 -21.55
C ASN A 425 -9.44 10.75 -22.32
N PHE A 426 -8.55 10.00 -22.94
CA PHE A 426 -7.44 10.50 -23.75
C PHE A 426 -7.61 9.99 -25.18
N SER A 427 -7.51 10.92 -26.12
CA SER A 427 -7.50 10.64 -27.56
C SER A 427 -6.18 9.98 -27.99
N PRO A 428 -6.12 9.37 -29.18
CA PRO A 428 -4.94 8.64 -29.63
C PRO A 428 -3.67 9.49 -29.72
N ILE A 429 -3.79 10.77 -30.11
CA ILE A 429 -2.64 11.69 -30.13
C ILE A 429 -2.18 12.06 -28.71
N GLU A 430 -3.10 12.17 -27.74
CA GLU A 430 -2.73 12.41 -26.33
C GLU A 430 -2.03 11.20 -25.72
N VAL A 431 -2.47 9.98 -26.06
CA VAL A 431 -1.77 8.74 -25.68
C VAL A 431 -0.35 8.73 -26.24
N ALA A 432 -0.19 9.04 -27.52
CA ALA A 432 1.12 9.15 -28.16
C ALA A 432 2.03 10.19 -27.47
N ILE A 433 1.49 11.35 -27.10
CA ILE A 433 2.24 12.39 -26.37
C ILE A 433 2.75 11.83 -25.04
N GLU A 434 1.87 11.23 -24.24
CA GLU A 434 2.25 10.68 -22.93
C GLU A 434 3.29 9.55 -23.05
N ASP A 435 3.19 8.70 -24.07
CA ASP A 435 4.16 7.62 -24.31
C ASP A 435 5.56 8.15 -24.67
N ILE A 436 5.65 9.19 -25.51
CA ILE A 436 6.92 9.84 -25.87
C ILE A 436 7.52 10.58 -24.68
N GLU A 437 6.70 11.31 -23.92
CA GLU A 437 7.13 12.03 -22.73
C GLU A 437 7.65 11.06 -21.64
N LYS A 438 6.97 9.92 -21.45
CA LYS A 438 7.40 8.87 -20.52
C LYS A 438 8.79 8.31 -20.89
N LYS A 439 9.02 7.94 -22.15
CA LYS A 439 10.34 7.46 -22.63
C LYS A 439 11.43 8.50 -22.44
N THR A 440 11.11 9.77 -22.73
CA THR A 440 12.04 10.89 -22.55
C THR A 440 12.48 11.03 -21.09
N ARG A 441 11.56 10.78 -20.15
CA ARG A 441 11.87 10.81 -18.71
C ARG A 441 12.74 9.65 -18.27
N GLU A 442 12.44 8.43 -18.73
CA GLU A 442 13.24 7.23 -18.43
C GLU A 442 14.70 7.44 -18.85
N LEU A 443 14.94 8.08 -20.01
CA LEU A 443 16.28 8.48 -20.46
C LEU A 443 16.92 9.53 -19.56
N ALA A 444 16.18 10.57 -19.18
CA ALA A 444 16.71 11.65 -18.33
C ALA A 444 17.14 11.13 -16.93
N ALA A 445 16.37 10.22 -16.33
CA ALA A 445 16.77 9.61 -15.06
C ALA A 445 17.94 8.64 -15.23
N ALA A 446 17.97 7.87 -16.31
CA ALA A 446 19.08 6.97 -16.59
C ALA A 446 20.43 7.70 -16.66
N ALA A 447 20.43 8.93 -17.19
CA ALA A 447 21.62 9.78 -17.26
C ALA A 447 22.21 10.10 -15.88
N GLN A 448 21.38 10.16 -14.83
CA GLN A 448 21.86 10.40 -13.46
C GLN A 448 22.67 9.23 -12.88
N HIS A 449 22.35 7.99 -13.28
CA HIS A 449 23.02 6.79 -12.79
C HIS A 449 24.39 6.53 -13.41
N LYS A 450 24.74 7.22 -14.51
CA LYS A 450 26.03 7.09 -15.23
C LYS A 450 26.43 5.63 -15.51
N ASN A 451 25.46 4.80 -15.92
CA ASN A 451 25.69 3.41 -16.32
C ASN A 451 25.58 3.29 -17.85
N PRO A 452 26.69 3.05 -18.59
CA PRO A 452 26.67 3.07 -20.05
C PRO A 452 25.79 1.97 -20.66
N LYS A 453 25.77 0.76 -20.09
CA LYS A 453 24.93 -0.34 -20.59
C LYS A 453 23.44 -0.01 -20.48
N MET A 454 23.04 0.57 -19.35
CA MET A 454 21.65 0.98 -19.13
C MET A 454 21.24 2.12 -20.07
N LEU A 455 22.13 3.10 -20.27
CA LEU A 455 21.91 4.23 -21.18
C LEU A 455 21.71 3.74 -22.61
N SER A 456 22.65 2.96 -23.14
CA SER A 456 22.59 2.49 -24.51
C SER A 456 21.38 1.55 -24.75
N MET A 457 21.03 0.70 -23.77
CA MET A 457 19.83 -0.13 -23.83
C MET A 457 18.53 0.71 -23.87
N LEU A 458 18.41 1.72 -23.01
CA LEU A 458 17.22 2.58 -22.96
C LEU A 458 17.09 3.47 -24.20
N VAL A 459 18.20 3.99 -24.73
CA VAL A 459 18.21 4.73 -25.99
C VAL A 459 17.71 3.84 -27.12
N GLN A 460 18.24 2.62 -27.23
CA GLN A 460 17.83 1.68 -28.26
C GLN A 460 16.36 1.24 -28.09
N GLY A 461 15.90 0.98 -26.86
CA GLY A 461 14.49 0.70 -26.56
C GLY A 461 13.55 1.89 -26.76
N SER A 462 14.08 3.12 -26.70
CA SER A 462 13.30 4.33 -26.92
C SER A 462 13.14 4.64 -28.40
N ILE A 463 14.21 4.48 -29.19
CA ILE A 463 14.32 4.98 -30.57
C ILE A 463 14.36 3.87 -31.62
N GLY A 464 15.04 2.76 -31.34
CA GLY A 464 15.29 1.64 -32.26
C GLY A 464 14.44 0.41 -31.94
N THR A 465 13.17 0.61 -31.58
CA THR A 465 12.26 -0.52 -31.28
C THR A 465 12.02 -1.35 -32.53
N THR A 466 12.41 -2.63 -32.50
CA THR A 466 12.20 -3.59 -33.59
C THR A 466 10.96 -4.47 -33.40
N VAL A 467 10.40 -4.52 -32.19
CA VAL A 467 9.31 -5.45 -31.80
C VAL A 467 7.94 -4.77 -31.70
N ASN A 468 7.88 -3.49 -31.32
CA ASN A 468 6.65 -2.69 -31.23
C ASN A 468 6.64 -1.61 -32.32
N GLN A 469 5.46 -1.11 -32.69
CA GLN A 469 5.33 0.07 -33.56
C GLN A 469 6.13 1.23 -32.95
N GLY A 470 7.22 1.62 -33.61
CA GLY A 470 8.21 2.52 -33.04
C GLY A 470 7.79 3.99 -33.02
N PRO A 471 8.57 4.87 -32.37
CA PRO A 471 8.24 6.29 -32.29
C PRO A 471 8.17 6.98 -33.66
N LEU A 472 8.86 6.46 -34.67
CA LEU A 472 8.73 6.93 -36.05
C LEU A 472 7.33 6.72 -36.60
N GLU A 473 6.68 5.60 -36.28
CA GLU A 473 5.32 5.32 -36.74
C GLU A 473 4.31 6.24 -36.06
N ILE A 474 4.52 6.55 -34.78
CA ILE A 474 3.75 7.58 -34.06
C ILE A 474 3.87 8.93 -34.78
N ALA A 475 5.08 9.34 -35.17
CA ALA A 475 5.28 10.57 -35.91
C ALA A 475 4.63 10.53 -37.31
N ASN A 476 4.74 9.42 -38.04
CA ASN A 476 4.08 9.24 -39.34
C ASN A 476 2.56 9.42 -39.23
N VAL A 477 1.93 8.74 -38.28
CA VAL A 477 0.47 8.75 -38.10
C VAL A 477 -0.04 10.13 -37.69
N PHE A 478 0.64 10.79 -36.75
CA PHE A 478 0.11 12.01 -36.13
C PHE A 478 0.70 13.32 -36.66
N LEU A 479 1.89 13.31 -37.27
CA LEU A 479 2.60 14.52 -37.69
C LEU A 479 2.76 14.67 -39.21
N ALA A 480 2.75 13.59 -40.01
CA ALA A 480 3.08 13.66 -41.44
C ALA A 480 2.19 14.60 -42.27
N ASN A 481 0.90 14.71 -41.92
CA ASN A 481 -0.09 15.53 -42.63
C ASN A 481 -0.56 16.75 -41.82
N SER A 482 0.29 17.29 -40.94
CA SER A 482 -0.07 18.44 -40.10
C SER A 482 -0.29 19.70 -40.93
N MET A 483 -1.41 20.41 -40.71
CA MET A 483 -1.63 21.75 -41.27
C MET A 483 -0.75 22.76 -40.52
N ILE A 484 -0.04 23.63 -41.25
CA ILE A 484 1.01 24.49 -40.71
C ILE A 484 0.61 25.97 -40.77
N ASP A 485 0.91 26.74 -39.71
CA ASP A 485 0.75 28.20 -39.67
C ASP A 485 1.85 28.95 -40.45
N GLU A 486 1.71 30.27 -40.60
CA GLU A 486 2.70 31.14 -41.28
C GLU A 486 4.12 31.05 -40.68
N ARG A 487 4.27 30.53 -39.46
CA ARG A 487 5.54 30.38 -38.73
C ARG A 487 6.09 28.96 -38.79
N GLY A 488 5.51 28.08 -39.60
CA GLY A 488 6.00 26.71 -39.73
C GLY A 488 5.60 25.79 -38.57
N ARG A 489 4.53 26.09 -37.81
CA ARG A 489 4.07 25.28 -36.67
C ARG A 489 2.73 24.60 -36.97
N PRO A 490 2.48 23.37 -36.47
CA PRO A 490 1.16 22.78 -36.56
C PRO A 490 0.09 23.70 -35.93
N ILE A 491 -1.01 23.91 -36.65
CA ILE A 491 -2.15 24.70 -36.17
C ILE A 491 -2.83 23.98 -34.99
N ASP A 492 -2.91 22.65 -35.06
CA ASP A 492 -3.40 21.85 -33.95
C ASP A 492 -2.41 21.88 -32.77
N ARG A 493 -2.95 22.23 -31.60
CA ARG A 493 -2.20 22.30 -30.35
C ARG A 493 -1.62 20.95 -29.96
N LEU A 494 -2.34 19.84 -30.17
CA LEU A 494 -1.87 18.50 -29.80
C LEU A 494 -0.75 18.03 -30.73
N GLN A 495 -0.89 18.24 -32.04
CA GLN A 495 0.20 17.99 -32.99
C GLN A 495 1.45 18.84 -32.67
N ASN A 496 1.28 20.13 -32.34
CA ASN A 496 2.42 20.96 -31.95
C ASN A 496 3.04 20.50 -30.63
N LYS A 497 2.24 20.04 -29.65
CA LYS A 497 2.75 19.46 -28.40
C LYS A 497 3.55 18.19 -28.68
N LEU A 498 3.00 17.24 -29.44
CA LEU A 498 3.71 16.01 -29.84
C LEU A 498 5.03 16.30 -30.56
N ARG A 499 5.02 17.28 -31.48
CA ARG A 499 6.23 17.76 -32.16
C ARG A 499 7.30 18.25 -31.18
N LEU A 500 6.91 18.98 -30.13
CA LEU A 500 7.83 19.43 -29.08
C LEU A 500 8.33 18.26 -28.22
N SER A 501 7.46 17.31 -27.87
CA SER A 501 7.83 16.11 -27.12
C SER A 501 8.87 15.27 -27.87
N PHE A 502 8.76 15.12 -29.20
CA PHE A 502 9.78 14.46 -30.02
C PHE A 502 11.13 15.20 -30.04
N ARG A 503 11.13 16.53 -30.06
CA ARG A 503 12.39 17.30 -29.97
C ARG A 503 13.05 17.10 -28.62
N HIS A 504 12.26 17.05 -27.54
CA HIS A 504 12.79 16.78 -26.21
C HIS A 504 13.38 15.38 -26.10
N LEU A 505 12.71 14.38 -26.69
CA LEU A 505 13.23 13.02 -26.81
C LEU A 505 14.59 12.99 -27.54
N GLN A 506 14.69 13.67 -28.69
CA GLN A 506 15.95 13.75 -29.45
C GLN A 506 17.08 14.35 -28.61
N TYR A 507 16.80 15.45 -27.89
CA TYR A 507 17.78 16.10 -27.03
C TYR A 507 18.26 15.17 -25.90
N ARG A 508 17.33 14.53 -25.16
CA ARG A 508 17.69 13.62 -24.05
C ARG A 508 18.40 12.35 -24.53
N ALA A 509 18.02 11.82 -25.68
CA ALA A 509 18.72 10.68 -26.27
C ALA A 509 20.14 11.04 -26.68
N MET A 510 20.36 12.23 -27.27
CA MET A 510 21.70 12.71 -27.60
C MET A 510 22.57 12.85 -26.34
N GLU A 511 22.04 13.47 -25.29
CA GLU A 511 22.74 13.61 -24.00
C GLU A 511 23.13 12.24 -23.42
N ALA A 512 22.21 11.27 -23.43
CA ALA A 512 22.46 9.90 -22.97
C ALA A 512 23.54 9.18 -23.81
N ILE A 513 23.54 9.35 -25.14
CA ILE A 513 24.54 8.78 -26.04
C ILE A 513 25.92 9.38 -25.77
N GLN A 514 26.01 10.71 -25.64
CA GLN A 514 27.27 11.41 -25.34
C GLN A 514 27.85 10.97 -24.00
N LEU A 515 27.01 10.85 -22.97
CA LEU A 515 27.42 10.35 -21.66
C LEU A 515 27.87 8.89 -21.73
N SER A 516 27.14 8.03 -22.45
CA SER A 516 27.53 6.62 -22.64
C SER A 516 28.91 6.52 -23.30
N ARG A 517 29.16 7.30 -24.36
CA ARG A 517 30.46 7.34 -25.06
C ARG A 517 31.64 7.69 -24.13
N GLN A 518 31.43 8.53 -23.13
CA GLN A 518 32.46 8.90 -22.14
C GLN A 518 32.75 7.78 -21.13
N LEU A 519 31.84 6.81 -20.99
CA LEU A 519 31.85 5.79 -19.93
C LEU A 519 32.18 4.38 -20.42
N ILE A 520 32.06 4.11 -21.72
CA ILE A 520 32.30 2.77 -22.31
C ILE A 520 33.79 2.40 -22.37
N GLY A 521 34.07 1.09 -22.29
CA GLY A 521 35.36 0.49 -22.62
C GLY A 521 35.44 0.04 -24.09
N GLU A 522 36.60 -0.48 -24.52
CA GLU A 522 36.81 -0.95 -25.90
C GLU A 522 35.84 -2.06 -26.32
N ASP A 523 35.42 -2.92 -25.39
CA ASP A 523 34.48 -4.03 -25.59
C ASP A 523 33.08 -3.58 -26.02
N GLN A 524 32.72 -2.31 -25.79
CA GLN A 524 31.38 -1.76 -26.03
C GLN A 524 31.34 -0.76 -27.19
N LYS A 525 32.47 -0.54 -27.87
CA LYS A 525 32.58 0.49 -28.92
C LYS A 525 31.69 0.20 -30.13
N GLU A 526 31.69 -1.03 -30.64
CA GLU A 526 30.85 -1.43 -31.78
C GLU A 526 29.35 -1.28 -31.47
N TYR A 527 28.94 -1.64 -30.25
CA TYR A 527 27.57 -1.47 -29.80
C TYR A 527 27.17 0.01 -29.74
N GLN A 528 28.05 0.87 -29.21
CA GLN A 528 27.83 2.31 -29.16
C GLN A 528 27.74 2.92 -30.57
N GLU A 529 28.60 2.52 -31.51
CA GLU A 529 28.55 2.98 -32.90
C GLU A 529 27.21 2.61 -33.57
N ASN A 530 26.69 1.41 -33.32
CA ASN A 530 25.36 1.00 -33.78
C ASN A 530 24.23 1.87 -33.18
N VAL A 531 24.29 2.16 -31.88
CA VAL A 531 23.31 3.04 -31.21
C VAL A 531 23.36 4.46 -31.79
N GLU A 532 24.56 5.01 -32.03
CA GLU A 532 24.76 6.31 -32.68
C GLU A 532 24.19 6.32 -34.11
N ALA A 533 24.43 5.27 -34.90
CA ALA A 533 23.89 5.14 -36.25
C ALA A 533 22.36 5.08 -36.26
N ASN A 534 21.76 4.32 -35.34
CA ASN A 534 20.30 4.22 -35.20
C ASN A 534 19.68 5.57 -34.81
N PHE A 535 20.32 6.30 -33.88
CA PHE A 535 19.89 7.65 -33.52
C PHE A 535 19.97 8.61 -34.70
N GLN A 536 21.05 8.58 -35.48
CA GLN A 536 21.20 9.42 -36.66
C GLN A 536 20.11 9.15 -37.71
N SER A 537 19.81 7.86 -37.94
CA SER A 537 18.70 7.45 -38.81
C SER A 537 17.36 8.00 -38.30
N PHE A 538 17.08 7.85 -37.00
CA PHE A 538 15.86 8.37 -36.37
C PHE A 538 15.71 9.89 -36.53
N VAL A 539 16.76 10.66 -36.26
CA VAL A 539 16.75 12.13 -36.43
C VAL A 539 16.49 12.51 -37.88
N THR A 540 17.09 11.80 -38.83
CA THR A 540 16.92 12.05 -40.27
C THR A 540 15.47 11.84 -40.71
N HIS A 541 14.83 10.75 -40.29
CA HIS A 541 13.45 10.44 -40.64
C HIS A 541 12.43 11.39 -39.97
N LEU A 542 12.70 11.86 -38.75
CA LEU A 542 11.83 12.84 -38.08
C LEU A 542 11.99 14.27 -38.61
N LYS A 543 13.15 14.61 -39.17
CA LYS A 543 13.46 15.97 -39.66
C LYS A 543 12.31 16.61 -40.46
N PRO A 544 11.72 16.00 -41.51
CA PRO A 544 10.65 16.61 -42.29
C PRO A 544 9.39 16.95 -41.47
N MET A 545 9.13 16.23 -40.38
CA MET A 545 7.95 16.41 -39.52
C MET A 545 8.18 17.42 -38.39
N LEU A 546 9.45 17.72 -38.07
CA LEU A 546 9.82 18.56 -36.92
C LEU A 546 10.37 19.94 -37.31
N THR A 547 10.81 20.15 -38.55
CA THR A 547 11.39 21.42 -39.02
C THR A 547 10.35 22.51 -39.23
N ARG A 548 10.63 23.71 -38.72
CA ARG A 548 9.93 24.94 -39.10
C ARG A 548 10.46 25.33 -40.49
N GLY A 549 9.61 25.76 -41.41
CA GLY A 549 10.04 26.17 -42.75
C GLY A 549 11.28 27.08 -42.71
N LYS A 550 12.28 26.73 -43.54
CA LYS A 550 13.50 27.49 -43.91
C LYS A 550 14.63 27.78 -42.90
N ASN A 551 14.64 27.23 -41.68
CA ASN A 551 15.86 27.28 -40.85
C ASN A 551 16.39 25.87 -40.55
N GLU A 552 17.53 25.54 -41.15
CA GLU A 552 18.27 24.29 -40.93
C GLU A 552 18.79 24.23 -39.49
N ILE A 553 18.31 23.26 -38.71
CA ILE A 553 18.95 22.90 -37.46
C ILE A 553 19.97 21.80 -37.79
N THR A 554 21.25 22.15 -37.74
CA THR A 554 22.37 21.20 -37.91
C THR A 554 22.67 20.52 -36.58
N ILE A 555 23.29 19.33 -36.63
CA ILE A 555 23.70 18.55 -35.45
C ILE A 555 24.59 19.38 -34.49
N SER A 556 25.29 20.39 -35.01
CA SER A 556 26.07 21.37 -34.24
C SER A 556 25.24 22.30 -33.35
N GLU A 557 23.94 22.50 -33.60
CA GLU A 557 23.10 23.43 -32.83
C GLU A 557 22.49 22.80 -31.57
N PHE A 558 22.47 21.47 -31.45
CA PHE A 558 22.01 20.80 -30.23
C PHE A 558 22.94 21.03 -29.02
N GLY A 559 24.13 21.59 -29.24
CA GLY A 559 25.05 22.01 -28.19
C GLY A 559 24.72 23.35 -27.52
N ASN A 560 23.74 24.12 -28.04
CA ASN A 560 23.35 25.41 -27.46
C ASN A 560 22.03 25.29 -26.65
N PRO A 561 22.05 25.58 -25.33
CA PRO A 561 20.89 25.44 -24.44
C PRO A 561 19.74 26.44 -24.72
N THR A 562 19.90 27.34 -25.69
CA THR A 562 18.96 28.42 -26.00
C THR A 562 17.90 28.07 -27.06
N VAL A 563 17.87 26.84 -27.59
CA VAL A 563 16.92 26.42 -28.65
C VAL A 563 15.74 25.58 -28.12
N VAL A 564 15.63 25.42 -26.79
CA VAL A 564 14.50 24.73 -26.14
C VAL A 564 13.24 25.57 -26.14
#